data_AF-A0A850JLF4-F1
#
_entry.id   AF-A0A850JLF4-F1
#
_cell.length_a   1.000
_cell.length_b   1.000
_cell.length_c   1.000
_cell.angle_alpha   90.00
_cell.angle_beta   90.00
_cell.angle_gamma   90.00
#
_symmetry.space_group_name_H-M   'P 1'
#
loop_
_entity.id
_entity.type
_entity.pdbx_description
1 polymer ?
#
loop_
_entity_poly.entity_id
_entity_poly.type
_entity_poly.pdbx_seq_one_letter_code
_entity_poly.pdbx_strand_id
1 'polypeptide(L)'
;MDKQELQEARTNPEFLDYLETTRINAVAAKDIAALYEVLDSMLILDLDEEKINSVYQTILETSFEKVEVIVNNNQKLSLENDQLFYVRALYEHGIEKWSYDNFDGAKDLLFVLSNIVEDETLKESLLVHIIALANKVSLDDFYEKEVNMNACNSEEKYGYFITSFNNDIKTLLEDNSELLKKEFENLKHLLES
;
A
#
# COMPACT_ATOMS: atom_id res chain seq x y z
N MET A 1 -15.59 13.27 -10.03
CA MET A 1 -15.37 14.47 -10.85
C MET A 1 -15.64 14.10 -12.30
N ASP A 2 -16.32 14.96 -13.04
CA ASP A 2 -16.46 14.77 -14.48
C ASP A 2 -15.21 15.28 -15.25
N LYS A 3 -15.15 15.01 -16.56
CA LYS A 3 -13.99 15.38 -17.39
C LYS A 3 -13.77 16.89 -17.47
N GLN A 4 -14.80 17.70 -17.32
CA GLN A 4 -14.73 19.15 -17.42
C GLN A 4 -14.17 19.75 -16.13
N GLU A 5 -14.65 19.29 -14.97
CA GLU A 5 -14.12 19.66 -13.65
C GLU A 5 -12.63 19.34 -13.51
N LEU A 6 -12.19 18.18 -14.02
CA LEU A 6 -10.78 17.80 -14.06
C LEU A 6 -9.95 18.75 -14.94
N GLN A 7 -10.48 19.16 -16.09
CA GLN A 7 -9.79 20.06 -17.01
C GLN A 7 -9.69 21.49 -16.47
N GLU A 8 -10.73 21.95 -15.76
CA GLU A 8 -10.73 23.23 -15.05
C GLU A 8 -9.70 23.23 -13.91
N ALA A 9 -9.64 22.16 -13.12
CA ALA A 9 -8.63 22.01 -12.06
C ALA A 9 -7.20 21.97 -12.62
N ARG A 10 -6.95 21.25 -13.72
CA ARG A 10 -5.64 21.15 -14.38
C ARG A 10 -5.12 22.48 -14.93
N THR A 11 -5.99 23.45 -15.16
CA THR A 11 -5.64 24.75 -15.77
C THR A 11 -5.82 25.93 -14.83
N ASN A 12 -6.29 25.69 -13.60
CA ASN A 12 -6.45 26.73 -12.58
C ASN A 12 -5.09 27.10 -11.97
N PRO A 13 -4.54 28.29 -12.24
CA PRO A 13 -3.21 28.66 -11.77
C PRO A 13 -3.13 28.79 -10.24
N GLU A 14 -4.20 29.24 -9.57
CA GLU A 14 -4.22 29.38 -8.11
C GLU A 14 -4.14 28.00 -7.44
N PHE A 15 -4.85 27.02 -7.99
CA PHE A 15 -4.83 25.66 -7.48
C PHE A 15 -3.47 24.98 -7.72
N LEU A 16 -2.86 25.18 -8.89
CA LEU A 16 -1.54 24.64 -9.19
C LEU A 16 -0.44 25.26 -8.30
N ASP A 17 -0.52 26.56 -8.02
CA ASP A 17 0.40 27.26 -7.11
C ASP A 17 0.24 26.78 -5.67
N TYR A 18 -1.01 26.58 -5.22
CA TYR A 18 -1.30 25.94 -3.94
C TYR A 18 -0.69 24.54 -3.87
N LEU A 19 -0.95 23.69 -4.88
CA LEU A 19 -0.48 22.31 -4.89
C LEU A 19 1.06 22.23 -4.87
N GLU A 20 1.74 23.07 -5.64
CA GLU A 20 3.20 23.14 -5.64
C GLU A 20 3.76 23.64 -4.29
N THR A 21 3.12 24.65 -3.69
CA THR A 21 3.51 25.16 -2.36
C THR A 21 3.33 24.07 -1.30
N THR A 22 2.20 23.38 -1.31
CA THR A 22 1.92 22.25 -0.41
C THR A 22 2.95 21.14 -0.61
N ARG A 23 3.30 20.79 -1.85
CA ARG A 23 4.33 19.80 -2.15
C ARG A 23 5.68 20.17 -1.52
N ILE A 24 6.14 21.39 -1.72
CA ILE A 24 7.44 21.86 -1.19
C ILE A 24 7.43 21.81 0.35
N ASN A 25 6.36 22.28 0.98
CA ASN A 25 6.22 22.27 2.43
C ASN A 25 6.14 20.85 3.01
N ALA A 26 5.35 19.97 2.39
CA ALA A 26 5.17 18.59 2.81
C ALA A 26 6.48 17.79 2.72
N VAL A 27 7.24 17.95 1.63
CA VAL A 27 8.58 17.35 1.47
C VAL A 27 9.54 17.86 2.55
N ALA A 28 9.57 19.18 2.79
CA ALA A 28 10.47 19.76 3.79
C ALA A 28 10.13 19.32 5.22
N ALA A 29 8.84 19.17 5.53
CA ALA A 29 8.35 18.76 6.84
C ALA A 29 8.31 17.24 7.04
N LYS A 30 8.45 16.44 5.97
CA LYS A 30 8.12 15.01 5.93
C LYS A 30 6.71 14.73 6.47
N ASP A 31 5.75 15.59 6.11
CA ASP A 31 4.34 15.44 6.50
C ASP A 31 3.66 14.41 5.60
N ILE A 32 3.50 13.19 6.12
CA ILE A 32 3.05 12.04 5.32
C ILE A 32 1.62 12.19 4.79
N ALA A 33 0.73 12.82 5.56
CA ALA A 33 -0.64 13.05 5.16
C ALA A 33 -0.70 14.06 4.01
N ALA A 34 0.04 15.17 4.14
CA ALA A 34 0.13 16.18 3.09
C ALA A 34 0.83 15.65 1.83
N LEU A 35 1.84 14.78 1.97
CA LEU A 35 2.49 14.13 0.84
C LEU A 35 1.49 13.26 0.05
N TYR A 36 0.63 12.50 0.72
CA TYR A 36 -0.42 11.72 0.06
C TYR A 36 -1.51 12.58 -0.56
N GLU A 37 -1.94 13.68 0.09
CA GLU A 37 -2.87 14.66 -0.50
C GLU A 37 -2.33 15.19 -1.84
N VAL A 38 -1.04 15.55 -1.86
CA VAL A 38 -0.36 16.04 -3.05
C VAL A 38 -0.26 14.94 -4.10
N LEU A 39 0.20 13.74 -3.74
CA LEU A 39 0.34 12.62 -4.66
C LEU A 39 -1.00 12.27 -5.34
N ASP A 40 -2.04 12.08 -4.54
CA ASP A 40 -3.38 11.70 -5.02
C ASP A 40 -3.94 12.80 -5.96
N SER A 41 -3.75 14.07 -5.61
CA SER A 41 -4.13 15.20 -6.46
C SER A 41 -3.36 15.21 -7.79
N MET A 42 -2.04 15.02 -7.74
CA MET A 42 -1.19 15.02 -8.94
C MET A 42 -1.53 13.87 -9.89
N LEU A 43 -1.82 12.68 -9.36
CA LEU A 43 -2.23 11.51 -10.13
C LEU A 43 -3.59 11.73 -10.82
N ILE A 44 -4.59 12.22 -10.10
CA ILE A 44 -5.93 12.53 -10.65
C ILE A 44 -5.84 13.56 -11.78
N LEU A 45 -4.96 14.53 -11.61
CA LEU A 45 -4.75 15.63 -12.55
C LEU A 45 -3.76 15.28 -13.66
N ASP A 46 -3.13 14.10 -13.63
CA ASP A 46 -2.15 13.66 -14.64
C ASP A 46 -1.08 14.74 -14.86
N LEU A 47 -0.51 15.21 -13.73
CA LEU A 47 0.53 16.24 -13.70
C LEU A 47 1.91 15.62 -13.96
N ASP A 48 2.95 16.44 -13.79
CA ASP A 48 4.34 16.10 -14.07
C ASP A 48 4.81 14.81 -13.35
N GLU A 49 5.22 13.82 -14.16
CA GLU A 49 5.63 12.49 -13.69
C GLU A 49 6.90 12.52 -12.83
N GLU A 50 7.86 13.39 -13.12
CA GLU A 50 9.09 13.51 -12.32
C GLU A 50 8.77 14.00 -10.90
N LYS A 51 7.86 14.98 -10.79
CA LYS A 51 7.37 15.45 -9.49
C LYS A 51 6.56 14.38 -8.76
N ILE A 52 5.69 13.64 -9.45
CA ILE A 52 4.93 12.52 -8.87
C ILE A 52 5.89 11.50 -8.27
N ASN A 53 6.90 11.09 -9.05
CA ASN A 53 7.91 10.14 -8.61
C ASN A 53 8.71 10.66 -7.42
N SER A 54 9.07 11.95 -7.40
CA SER A 54 9.77 12.57 -6.27
C SER A 54 8.94 12.58 -4.99
N VAL A 55 7.63 12.86 -5.08
CA VAL A 55 6.72 12.81 -3.92
C VAL A 55 6.61 11.38 -3.41
N TYR A 56 6.37 10.42 -4.29
CA TYR A 56 6.27 9.01 -3.92
C TYR A 56 7.56 8.47 -3.29
N GLN A 57 8.74 8.83 -3.81
CA GLN A 57 10.02 8.48 -3.19
C GLN A 57 10.15 9.06 -1.77
N THR A 58 9.72 10.31 -1.57
CA THR A 58 9.73 10.95 -0.23
C THR A 58 8.79 10.23 0.74
N ILE A 59 7.62 9.78 0.27
CA ILE A 59 6.67 8.96 1.02
C ILE A 59 7.32 7.65 1.45
N LEU A 60 7.96 6.92 0.52
CA LEU A 60 8.64 5.66 0.83
C LEU A 60 9.75 5.86 1.86
N GLU A 61 10.66 6.81 1.63
CA GLU A 61 11.76 7.12 2.55
C GLU A 61 11.25 7.45 3.96
N THR A 62 10.26 8.35 4.05
CA THR A 62 9.65 8.73 5.33
C THR A 62 9.00 7.52 6.00
N SER A 63 8.29 6.69 5.25
CA SER A 63 7.58 5.53 5.79
C SER A 63 8.56 4.47 6.31
N PHE A 64 9.59 4.12 5.54
CA PHE A 64 10.62 3.16 5.99
C PHE A 64 11.34 3.64 7.25
N GLU A 65 11.77 4.91 7.30
CA GLU A 65 12.39 5.49 8.50
C GLU A 65 11.48 5.38 9.74
N LYS A 66 10.18 5.67 9.58
CA LYS A 66 9.22 5.65 10.70
C LYS A 66 8.86 4.23 11.13
N VAL A 67 8.66 3.32 10.17
CA VAL A 67 8.41 1.90 10.42
C VAL A 67 9.57 1.27 11.17
N GLU A 68 10.81 1.54 10.75
CA GLU A 68 12.01 1.03 11.43
C GLU A 68 12.03 1.47 12.92
N VAL A 69 11.76 2.74 13.20
CA VAL A 69 11.69 3.25 14.59
C VAL A 69 10.59 2.54 15.40
N ILE A 70 9.41 2.35 14.82
CA ILE A 70 8.27 1.71 15.50
C ILE A 70 8.59 0.23 15.81
N VAL A 71 9.05 -0.51 14.80
CA VAL A 71 9.36 -1.94 14.92
C VAL A 71 10.53 -2.18 15.88
N ASN A 72 11.58 -1.36 15.84
CA ASN A 72 12.72 -1.45 16.76
C ASN A 72 12.33 -1.16 18.23
N ASN A 73 11.22 -0.47 18.47
CA ASN A 73 10.64 -0.29 19.79
C ASN A 73 9.71 -1.44 20.21
N ASN A 74 9.71 -2.57 19.47
CA ASN A 74 8.81 -3.72 19.63
C ASN A 74 7.33 -3.34 19.53
N GLN A 75 7.02 -2.32 18.73
CA GLN A 75 5.64 -1.91 18.46
C GLN A 75 5.21 -2.41 17.08
N LYS A 76 3.91 -2.65 16.95
CA LYS A 76 3.27 -2.92 15.67
C LYS A 76 2.64 -1.65 15.11
N LEU A 77 2.46 -1.62 13.80
CA LEU A 77 1.80 -0.54 13.08
C LEU A 77 0.28 -0.67 13.20
N SER A 78 -0.36 0.42 13.59
CA SER A 78 -1.80 0.60 13.53
C SER A 78 -2.25 1.15 12.18
N LEU A 79 -3.56 1.04 11.91
CA LEU A 79 -4.20 1.71 10.77
C LEU A 79 -4.84 3.05 11.20
N GLU A 80 -4.19 3.75 12.14
CA GLU A 80 -4.67 4.99 12.72
C GLU A 80 -3.64 6.11 12.55
N ASN A 81 -4.11 7.33 12.32
CA ASN A 81 -3.27 8.52 12.13
C ASN A 81 -2.18 8.27 11.05
N ASP A 82 -0.97 8.81 11.25
CA ASP A 82 0.13 8.68 10.32
C ASP A 82 0.56 7.23 10.03
N GLN A 83 0.32 6.30 10.95
CA GLN A 83 0.73 4.91 10.77
C GLN A 83 -0.03 4.22 9.63
N LEU A 84 -1.28 4.64 9.39
CA LEU A 84 -2.04 4.21 8.21
C LEU A 84 -1.26 4.51 6.92
N PHE A 85 -0.68 5.70 6.81
CA PHE A 85 0.08 6.11 5.63
C PHE A 85 1.39 5.35 5.49
N TYR A 86 2.06 5.00 6.60
CA TYR A 86 3.25 4.15 6.55
C TYR A 86 2.91 2.74 6.06
N VAL A 87 1.80 2.16 6.55
CA VAL A 87 1.31 0.87 6.09
C VAL A 87 0.90 0.93 4.63
N ARG A 88 0.20 2.00 4.21
CA ARG A 88 -0.17 2.27 2.81
C ARG A 88 1.06 2.27 1.91
N ALA A 89 2.13 2.98 2.29
CA ALA A 89 3.34 3.08 1.48
C ALA A 89 4.03 1.73 1.26
N LEU A 90 4.18 0.93 2.33
CA LEU A 90 4.78 -0.40 2.23
C LEU A 90 3.93 -1.35 1.37
N TYR A 91 2.60 -1.27 1.53
CA TYR A 91 1.67 -2.05 0.74
C TYR A 91 1.72 -1.66 -0.75
N GLU A 92 1.61 -0.38 -1.07
CA GLU A 92 1.69 0.16 -2.43
C GLU A 92 3.00 -0.25 -3.11
N HIS A 93 4.12 -0.21 -2.39
CA HIS A 93 5.40 -0.66 -2.94
C HIS A 93 5.45 -2.18 -3.17
N GLY A 94 4.78 -2.98 -2.33
CA GLY A 94 4.59 -4.41 -2.56
C GLY A 94 3.75 -4.69 -3.83
N ILE A 95 2.65 -3.96 -4.01
CA ILE A 95 1.77 -4.06 -5.19
C ILE A 95 2.49 -3.58 -6.46
N GLU A 96 3.28 -2.51 -6.38
CA GLU A 96 4.12 -2.02 -7.47
C GLU A 96 5.14 -3.08 -7.92
N LYS A 97 5.81 -3.76 -6.99
CA LYS A 97 6.69 -4.88 -7.37
C LYS A 97 5.91 -6.02 -8.03
N TRP A 98 4.70 -6.31 -7.55
CA TRP A 98 3.85 -7.35 -8.14
C TRP A 98 3.41 -6.99 -9.56
N SER A 99 3.07 -5.73 -9.83
CA SER A 99 2.69 -5.28 -11.18
C SER A 99 3.83 -5.39 -12.20
N TYR A 100 5.08 -5.43 -11.75
CA TYR A 100 6.26 -5.70 -12.57
C TYR A 100 6.69 -7.18 -12.57
N ASP A 101 5.82 -8.10 -12.16
CA ASP A 101 6.08 -9.55 -12.03
C ASP A 101 7.28 -9.89 -11.13
N ASN A 102 7.69 -8.95 -10.25
CA ASN A 102 8.69 -9.22 -9.22
C ASN A 102 8.02 -9.90 -8.03
N PHE A 103 7.62 -11.16 -8.22
CA PHE A 103 6.88 -11.95 -7.24
C PHE A 103 7.63 -12.08 -5.92
N ASP A 104 8.93 -12.34 -5.95
CA ASP A 104 9.73 -12.52 -4.74
C ASP A 104 9.85 -11.19 -3.97
N GLY A 105 10.18 -10.09 -4.64
CA GLY A 105 10.28 -8.79 -3.99
C GLY A 105 8.95 -8.28 -3.43
N ALA A 106 7.84 -8.54 -4.12
CA ALA A 106 6.50 -8.24 -3.60
C ALA A 106 6.18 -9.09 -2.37
N LYS A 107 6.48 -10.39 -2.42
CA LYS A 107 6.22 -11.34 -1.34
C LYS A 107 7.03 -11.00 -0.09
N ASP A 108 8.30 -10.64 -0.24
CA ASP A 108 9.15 -10.22 0.87
C ASP A 108 8.54 -9.01 1.60
N LEU A 109 8.13 -7.97 0.86
CA LEU A 109 7.53 -6.78 1.44
C LEU A 109 6.19 -7.06 2.12
N LEU A 110 5.27 -7.77 1.44
CA LEU A 110 3.95 -8.07 2.02
C LEU A 110 4.06 -9.05 3.20
N PHE A 111 5.04 -9.96 3.18
CA PHE A 111 5.36 -10.81 4.33
C PHE A 111 5.82 -9.98 5.53
N VAL A 112 6.81 -9.10 5.36
CA VAL A 112 7.24 -8.20 6.44
C VAL A 112 6.04 -7.42 6.97
N LEU A 113 5.27 -6.79 6.07
CA LEU A 113 4.10 -6.00 6.45
C LEU A 113 3.10 -6.80 7.29
N SER A 114 2.75 -8.02 6.86
CA SER A 114 1.81 -8.90 7.58
C SER A 114 2.26 -9.26 9.00
N ASN A 115 3.56 -9.21 9.29
CA ASN A 115 4.09 -9.52 10.61
C ASN A 115 4.17 -8.30 11.54
N ILE A 116 4.26 -7.10 10.98
CA ILE A 116 4.44 -5.86 11.74
C ILE A 116 3.15 -5.03 11.90
N VAL A 117 2.06 -5.36 11.21
CA VAL A 117 0.74 -4.72 11.44
C VAL A 117 -0.03 -5.37 12.59
N GLU A 118 -0.83 -4.58 13.31
CA GLU A 118 -1.72 -5.04 14.38
C GLU A 118 -3.13 -5.43 13.87
N ASP A 119 -3.55 -4.87 12.73
CA ASP A 119 -4.89 -5.06 12.19
C ASP A 119 -5.05 -6.47 11.60
N GLU A 120 -5.88 -7.29 12.26
CA GLU A 120 -6.06 -8.69 11.90
C GLU A 120 -6.73 -8.86 10.52
N THR A 121 -7.64 -7.97 10.13
CA THR A 121 -8.29 -8.01 8.81
C THR A 121 -7.28 -7.78 7.69
N LEU A 122 -6.44 -6.76 7.83
CA LEU A 122 -5.37 -6.50 6.88
C LEU A 122 -4.34 -7.65 6.90
N LYS A 123 -3.97 -8.16 8.06
CA LYS A 123 -3.03 -9.29 8.18
C LYS A 123 -3.52 -10.51 7.41
N GLU A 124 -4.77 -10.94 7.65
CA GLU A 124 -5.36 -12.08 6.94
C GLU A 124 -5.42 -11.82 5.42
N SER A 125 -5.77 -10.60 5.02
CA SER A 125 -5.78 -10.20 3.61
C SER A 125 -4.39 -10.28 2.98
N LEU A 126 -3.34 -9.83 3.66
CA LEU A 126 -1.96 -9.93 3.19
C LEU A 126 -1.50 -11.39 3.03
N LEU A 127 -1.97 -12.31 3.88
CA LEU A 127 -1.70 -13.74 3.70
C LEU A 127 -2.32 -14.29 2.41
N VAL A 128 -3.50 -13.79 1.99
CA VAL A 128 -4.09 -14.11 0.68
C VAL A 128 -3.19 -13.64 -0.47
N HIS A 129 -2.60 -12.45 -0.35
CA HIS A 129 -1.64 -11.94 -1.35
C HIS A 129 -0.39 -12.84 -1.41
N ILE A 130 0.13 -13.25 -0.25
CA ILE A 130 1.30 -14.14 -0.17
C ILE A 130 1.01 -15.50 -0.82
N ILE A 131 -0.20 -16.06 -0.67
CA ILE A 131 -0.63 -17.28 -1.39
C ILE A 131 -0.58 -17.06 -2.90
N ALA A 132 -1.15 -15.96 -3.40
CA ALA A 132 -1.15 -15.64 -4.82
C ALA A 132 0.28 -15.47 -5.38
N LEU A 133 1.13 -14.72 -4.66
CA LEU A 133 2.52 -14.49 -5.01
C LEU A 133 3.35 -15.77 -5.00
N ALA A 134 3.16 -16.63 -3.99
CA ALA A 134 3.84 -17.93 -3.93
C ALA A 134 3.46 -18.85 -5.10
N ASN A 135 2.23 -18.71 -5.61
CA ASN A 135 1.74 -19.40 -6.79
C ASN A 135 2.05 -18.68 -8.12
N LYS A 136 2.78 -17.54 -8.07
CA LYS A 136 3.11 -16.70 -9.23
C LYS A 136 1.88 -16.27 -10.04
N VAL A 137 0.77 -16.01 -9.35
CA VAL A 137 -0.42 -15.39 -9.94
C VAL A 137 -0.07 -13.93 -10.26
N SER A 138 -0.31 -13.47 -11.48
CA SER A 138 -0.11 -12.05 -11.82
C SER A 138 -1.11 -11.17 -11.08
N LEU A 139 -0.79 -9.88 -10.93
CA LEU A 139 -1.70 -8.94 -10.26
C LEU A 139 -3.06 -8.87 -10.97
N ASP A 140 -3.06 -8.86 -12.31
CA ASP A 140 -4.29 -8.86 -13.11
C ASP A 140 -5.14 -10.12 -12.86
N ASP A 141 -4.52 -11.31 -12.89
CA ASP A 141 -5.22 -12.57 -12.62
C ASP A 141 -5.79 -12.60 -11.19
N PHE A 142 -5.05 -12.06 -10.22
CA PHE A 142 -5.49 -11.96 -8.83
C PHE A 142 -6.72 -11.07 -8.70
N TYR A 143 -6.70 -9.89 -9.31
CA TYR A 143 -7.84 -8.98 -9.33
C TYR A 143 -9.08 -9.60 -9.99
N GLU A 144 -8.91 -10.30 -11.11
CA GLU A 144 -10.03 -10.89 -11.85
C GLU A 144 -10.65 -12.09 -11.12
N LYS A 145 -9.83 -12.93 -10.49
CA LYS A 145 -10.26 -14.25 -9.98
C LYS A 145 -10.52 -14.25 -8.48
N GLU A 146 -9.71 -13.55 -7.71
CA GLU A 146 -9.71 -13.65 -6.24
C GLU A 146 -10.40 -12.45 -5.57
N VAL A 147 -10.34 -11.26 -6.16
CA VAL A 147 -10.87 -10.02 -5.54
C VAL A 147 -12.36 -9.86 -5.77
N ASN A 148 -13.09 -9.52 -4.70
CA ASN A 148 -14.51 -9.19 -4.80
C ASN A 148 -14.69 -7.70 -5.07
N MET A 149 -14.77 -7.34 -6.35
CA MET A 149 -14.96 -5.97 -6.83
C MET A 149 -16.31 -5.34 -6.44
N ASN A 150 -17.27 -6.15 -5.99
CA ASN A 150 -18.60 -5.68 -5.58
C ASN A 150 -18.70 -5.44 -4.06
N ALA A 151 -17.66 -5.81 -3.31
CA ALA A 151 -17.63 -5.56 -1.89
C ALA A 151 -17.43 -4.07 -1.62
N CYS A 152 -18.20 -3.55 -0.67
CA CYS A 152 -18.03 -2.20 -0.17
C CYS A 152 -17.57 -2.31 1.28
N ASN A 153 -16.28 -2.02 1.52
CA ASN A 153 -15.76 -1.95 2.88
C ASN A 153 -16.41 -0.75 3.58
N SER A 154 -17.03 -0.98 4.74
CA SER A 154 -17.69 0.08 5.51
C SER A 154 -16.71 1.01 6.22
N GLU A 155 -15.45 0.61 6.37
CA GLU A 155 -14.42 1.37 7.07
C GLU A 155 -13.44 1.99 6.06
N GLU A 156 -13.30 3.32 6.12
CA GLU A 156 -12.49 4.11 5.21
C GLU A 156 -11.01 3.70 5.19
N LYS A 157 -10.46 3.27 6.33
CA LYS A 157 -9.06 2.83 6.46
C LYS A 157 -8.71 1.66 5.53
N TYR A 158 -9.68 0.85 5.11
CA TYR A 158 -9.46 -0.25 4.18
C TYR A 158 -9.53 0.17 2.71
N GLY A 159 -9.86 1.43 2.40
CA GLY A 159 -9.96 1.92 1.02
C GLY A 159 -8.66 1.85 0.21
N TYR A 160 -7.52 1.74 0.90
CA TYR A 160 -6.19 1.67 0.29
C TYR A 160 -5.69 0.23 0.06
N PHE A 161 -6.43 -0.78 0.54
CA PHE A 161 -5.96 -2.18 0.58
C PHE A 161 -6.97 -3.11 -0.08
N ILE A 162 -6.49 -4.17 -0.74
CA ILE A 162 -7.36 -5.25 -1.19
C ILE A 162 -7.66 -6.14 0.01
N THR A 163 -8.86 -6.02 0.59
CA THR A 163 -9.27 -6.83 1.77
C THR A 163 -10.54 -7.63 1.55
N SER A 164 -11.10 -7.58 0.34
CA SER A 164 -12.35 -8.26 -0.01
C SER A 164 -12.12 -9.27 -1.12
N PHE A 165 -12.46 -10.52 -0.85
CA PHE A 165 -12.20 -11.65 -1.76
C PHE A 165 -13.48 -12.40 -2.10
N ASN A 166 -13.48 -13.07 -3.25
CA ASN A 166 -14.61 -13.89 -3.72
C ASN A 166 -14.83 -15.12 -2.84
N ASN A 167 -13.73 -15.66 -2.30
CA ASN A 167 -13.71 -16.82 -1.42
C ASN A 167 -13.70 -16.37 0.05
N ASP A 168 -14.21 -17.23 0.93
CA ASP A 168 -14.08 -17.04 2.38
C ASP A 168 -12.59 -17.10 2.78
N ILE A 169 -12.09 -16.02 3.38
CA ILE A 169 -10.67 -15.88 3.71
C ILE A 169 -10.21 -17.00 4.64
N LYS A 170 -10.99 -17.36 5.66
CA LYS A 170 -10.61 -18.38 6.64
C LYS A 170 -10.41 -19.73 5.97
N THR A 171 -11.35 -20.12 5.12
CA THR A 171 -11.27 -21.35 4.33
C THR A 171 -10.03 -21.33 3.44
N LEU A 172 -9.76 -20.22 2.75
CA LEU A 172 -8.59 -20.08 1.89
C LEU A 172 -7.27 -20.24 2.66
N LEU A 173 -7.17 -19.63 3.84
CA LEU A 173 -5.98 -19.73 4.70
C LEU A 173 -5.80 -21.14 5.27
N GLU A 174 -6.88 -21.83 5.62
CA GLU A 174 -6.85 -23.21 6.10
C GLU A 174 -6.34 -24.17 5.00
N ASP A 175 -6.91 -24.06 3.79
CA ASP A 175 -6.57 -24.88 2.62
C ASP A 175 -5.10 -24.67 2.19
N ASN A 176 -4.54 -23.48 2.42
CA ASN A 176 -3.17 -23.12 2.08
C ASN A 176 -2.22 -23.12 3.28
N SER A 177 -2.61 -23.70 4.41
CA SER A 177 -1.83 -23.63 5.65
C SER A 177 -0.43 -24.25 5.55
N GLU A 178 -0.25 -25.32 4.75
CA GLU A 178 1.06 -25.91 4.50
C GLU A 178 1.98 -24.98 3.67
N LEU A 179 1.41 -24.33 2.64
CA LEU A 179 2.11 -23.35 1.82
C LEU A 179 2.54 -22.15 2.68
N LEU A 180 1.62 -21.59 3.47
CA LEU A 180 1.91 -20.45 4.35
C LEU A 180 2.99 -20.78 5.39
N LYS A 181 2.97 -21.97 5.99
CA LYS A 181 4.05 -22.42 6.89
C LYS A 181 5.40 -22.48 6.19
N LYS A 182 5.43 -23.03 4.97
CA LYS A 182 6.66 -23.09 4.17
C LYS A 182 7.18 -21.70 3.84
N GLU A 183 6.32 -20.78 3.39
CA GLU A 183 6.73 -19.42 3.09
C GLU A 183 7.17 -18.66 4.35
N PHE A 184 6.51 -18.87 5.48
CA PHE A 184 6.97 -18.32 6.76
C PHE A 184 8.38 -18.78 7.12
N GLU A 185 8.67 -20.09 7.02
CA GLU A 185 10.02 -20.61 7.30
C GLU A 185 11.08 -20.05 6.35
N ASN A 186 10.71 -19.84 5.08
CA ASN A 186 11.61 -19.25 4.09
C ASN A 186 11.90 -17.77 4.38
N LEU A 187 10.90 -17.03 4.87
CA LEU A 187 10.93 -15.56 4.93
C LEU A 187 11.16 -15.01 6.34
N LYS A 188 11.06 -15.82 7.40
CA LYS A 188 11.22 -15.36 8.79
C LYS A 188 12.55 -14.64 9.07
N HIS A 189 13.59 -14.93 8.27
CA HIS A 189 14.88 -14.23 8.34
C HIS A 189 14.76 -12.73 8.06
N LEU A 190 13.73 -12.29 7.33
CA LEU A 190 13.42 -10.88 7.08
C LEU A 190 12.90 -10.14 8.33
N LEU A 191 12.53 -10.88 9.38
CA LEU A 191 12.06 -10.34 10.66
C LEU A 191 13.17 -10.28 11.71
N GLU A 192 14.31 -10.92 11.44
CA GLU A 192 15.46 -11.01 12.34
C GLU A 192 16.46 -9.90 11.98
N SER A 193 16.34 -8.76 12.67
CA SER A 193 17.32 -7.65 12.66
C SER A 193 18.22 -7.71 13.88
#